data_AF-A0A6C0HD90-F1
#
_entry.id   AF-A0A6C0HD90-F1
#
_cell.length_a   1.000
_cell.length_b   1.000
_cell.length_c   1.000
_cell.angle_alpha   90.00
_cell.angle_beta   90.00
_cell.angle_gamma   90.00
#
_symmetry.space_group_name_H-M   'P 1'
#
loop_
_entity.id
_entity.type
_entity.pdbx_description
1 polymer ?
#
loop_
_entity_poly.entity_id
_entity_poly.type
_entity_poly.pdbx_seq_one_letter_code
_entity_poly.pdbx_strand_id
1 'polypeptide(L)'
;MPDIARYYDDSISVDSSSFATNRRFNIVLCELHNPAIHGFDDNSDPEVAGHYLIHSKYDNIIYDGILYDYDSDNSETDETSDNIYDVIHNYKMHIEYNIIPSSHRTRHPFIRNYKEIVSNENYIKPEIAECLYLSGEECVAILKTFWLRLVQRAWKRVFAERKQIYARRMRPDSLRHREIMGKWPTNCNKLPGIRGMLFKKPKML
;
A
#
# COMPACT_ATOMS: atom_id res chain seq x y z
N MET A 1 -3.39 -34.12 53.05
CA MET A 1 -2.60 -33.49 51.98
C MET A 1 -3.46 -32.41 51.33
N PRO A 2 -2.91 -31.20 51.09
CA PRO A 2 -3.70 -30.00 50.90
C PRO A 2 -4.13 -29.73 49.46
N ASP A 3 -5.27 -29.06 49.40
CA ASP A 3 -5.95 -28.41 48.29
C ASP A 3 -5.01 -27.44 47.55
N ILE A 4 -4.87 -27.59 46.23
CA ILE A 4 -4.20 -26.61 45.37
C ILE A 4 -5.28 -25.76 44.71
N ALA A 5 -6.00 -24.99 45.53
CA ALA A 5 -6.69 -23.79 45.07
C ALA A 5 -5.64 -22.67 44.99
N ARG A 6 -5.00 -22.52 43.82
CA ARG A 6 -4.19 -21.34 43.51
C ARG A 6 -5.00 -20.41 42.63
N TYR A 7 -5.58 -19.40 43.28
CA TYR A 7 -5.67 -18.01 42.83
C TYR A 7 -5.85 -17.82 41.31
N TYR A 8 -7.11 -17.78 40.86
CA TYR A 8 -7.47 -16.87 39.80
C TYR A 8 -7.65 -15.50 40.44
N ASP A 9 -6.78 -14.56 40.07
CA ASP A 9 -6.91 -13.15 40.41
C ASP A 9 -7.99 -12.55 39.51
N ASP A 10 -9.21 -12.41 40.06
CA ASP A 10 -10.40 -11.80 39.47
C ASP A 10 -10.31 -10.27 39.34
N SER A 11 -9.13 -9.71 39.01
CA SER A 11 -9.00 -8.25 38.90
C SER A 11 -7.95 -7.76 37.89
N ILE A 12 -7.97 -8.29 36.66
CA ILE A 12 -7.53 -7.47 35.52
C ILE A 12 -8.75 -6.73 35.00
N SER A 13 -9.04 -5.59 35.63
CA SER A 13 -9.77 -4.52 34.96
C SER A 13 -8.86 -4.03 33.83
N VAL A 14 -9.02 -4.59 32.64
CA VAL A 14 -8.42 -4.02 31.43
C VAL A 14 -9.08 -2.67 31.25
N ASP A 15 -8.37 -1.62 31.64
CA ASP A 15 -8.76 -0.26 31.36
C ASP A 15 -8.77 -0.08 29.84
N SER A 16 -9.96 -0.17 29.25
CA SER A 16 -10.25 -0.04 27.82
C SER A 16 -9.78 1.31 27.25
N SER A 17 -9.33 2.24 28.10
CA SER A 17 -8.83 3.55 27.71
C SER A 17 -7.31 3.60 27.42
N SER A 18 -6.55 2.51 27.60
CA SER A 18 -5.07 2.55 27.56
C SER A 18 -4.37 1.94 26.33
N PHE A 19 -5.10 1.38 25.35
CA PHE A 19 -4.53 0.85 24.09
C PHE A 19 -4.63 1.80 22.90
N ALA A 20 -4.78 3.10 23.12
CA ALA A 20 -4.48 4.08 22.08
C ALA A 20 -2.95 4.07 21.83
N THR A 21 -2.45 3.01 21.18
CA THR A 21 -1.10 3.02 20.65
C THR A 21 -1.03 4.20 19.71
N ASN A 22 -0.29 5.24 20.07
CA ASN A 22 -0.05 6.41 19.23
C ASN A 22 0.79 5.96 18.03
N ARG A 23 0.14 5.27 17.08
CA ARG A 23 0.75 4.76 15.87
C ARG A 23 0.84 5.92 14.91
N ARG A 24 2.08 6.33 14.66
CA ARG A 24 2.38 7.37 13.67
C ARG A 24 1.83 7.05 12.27
N PHE A 25 1.73 5.76 11.94
CA PHE A 25 1.25 5.29 10.64
C PHE A 25 0.08 4.33 10.80
N ASN A 26 -0.91 4.48 9.94
CA ASN A 26 -2.13 3.68 9.91
C ASN A 26 -2.28 3.02 8.53
N ILE A 27 -3.03 1.91 8.49
CA ILE A 27 -3.57 1.44 7.23
C ILE A 27 -4.81 2.26 6.93
N VAL A 28 -4.87 2.80 5.73
CA VAL A 28 -5.99 3.63 5.27
C VAL A 28 -6.45 3.21 3.89
N LEU A 29 -7.74 3.41 3.63
CA LEU A 29 -8.24 3.61 2.29
C LEU A 29 -8.32 5.10 2.03
N CYS A 30 -7.73 5.53 0.92
CA CYS A 30 -7.68 6.94 0.54
C CYS A 30 -7.70 7.08 -0.97
N GLU A 31 -8.12 8.26 -1.43
CA GLU A 31 -8.21 8.59 -2.85
C GLU A 31 -7.74 10.01 -3.12
N LEU A 32 -7.37 10.34 -4.36
CA LEU A 32 -6.99 11.71 -4.70
C LEU A 32 -8.20 12.64 -4.54
N HIS A 33 -8.03 13.75 -3.83
CA HIS A 33 -9.11 14.73 -3.71
C HIS A 33 -9.53 15.26 -5.09
N ASN A 34 -10.83 15.36 -5.36
CA ASN A 34 -11.34 16.05 -6.52
C ASN A 34 -12.51 16.96 -6.10
N PRO A 35 -12.43 18.29 -6.31
CA PRO A 35 -13.49 19.22 -5.95
C PRO A 35 -14.87 18.87 -6.52
N ALA A 36 -14.93 18.29 -7.72
CA ALA A 36 -16.18 17.90 -8.37
C ALA A 36 -16.85 16.66 -7.75
N ILE A 37 -16.11 15.93 -6.91
CA ILE A 37 -16.57 14.69 -6.27
C ILE A 37 -16.76 14.92 -4.78
N HIS A 38 -15.77 15.51 -4.11
CA HIS A 38 -15.75 15.67 -2.65
C HIS A 38 -16.27 17.02 -2.17
N GLY A 39 -16.51 17.97 -3.09
CA GLY A 39 -16.77 19.35 -2.75
C GLY A 39 -15.48 20.13 -2.46
N PHE A 40 -15.61 21.45 -2.52
CA PHE A 40 -14.60 22.43 -2.15
C PHE A 40 -15.31 23.77 -1.97
N ASP A 41 -15.26 24.32 -0.77
CA ASP A 41 -15.94 25.55 -0.37
C ASP A 41 -14.98 26.52 0.36
N ASP A 42 -15.51 27.64 0.85
CA ASP A 42 -14.73 28.69 1.51
C ASP A 42 -14.10 28.23 2.85
N ASN A 43 -14.58 27.12 3.43
CA ASN A 43 -14.00 26.54 4.65
C ASN A 43 -12.93 25.50 4.33
N SER A 44 -12.83 25.05 3.07
CA SER A 44 -11.90 24.01 2.68
C SER A 44 -10.46 24.52 2.68
N ASP A 45 -9.52 23.66 3.04
CA ASP A 45 -8.10 24.01 2.99
C ASP A 45 -7.65 24.22 1.53
N PRO A 46 -6.99 25.35 1.19
CA PRO A 46 -6.58 25.65 -0.18
C PRO A 46 -5.69 24.58 -0.84
N GLU A 47 -4.97 23.79 -0.03
CA GLU A 47 -4.06 22.75 -0.52
C GLU A 47 -4.73 21.38 -0.66
N VAL A 48 -5.95 21.16 -0.17
CA VAL A 48 -6.60 19.83 -0.10
C VAL A 48 -6.65 19.11 -1.45
N ALA A 49 -6.80 19.84 -2.55
CA ALA A 49 -6.84 19.29 -3.92
C ALA A 49 -5.49 18.71 -4.40
N GLY A 50 -4.41 18.92 -3.65
CA GLY A 50 -3.11 18.28 -3.88
C GLY A 50 -2.92 16.97 -3.08
N HIS A 51 -3.86 16.63 -2.20
CA HIS A 51 -3.71 15.55 -1.23
C HIS A 51 -4.57 14.32 -1.55
N TYR A 52 -4.24 13.22 -0.87
CA TYR A 52 -5.11 12.06 -0.78
C TYR A 52 -6.08 12.27 0.38
N LEU A 53 -7.38 12.21 0.13
CA LEU A 53 -8.41 12.25 1.16
C LEU A 53 -8.59 10.85 1.77
N ILE A 54 -8.67 10.77 3.10
CA ILE A 54 -8.88 9.50 3.81
C ILE A 54 -10.36 9.16 3.81
N HIS A 55 -10.71 7.96 3.35
CA HIS A 55 -12.05 7.41 3.47
C HIS A 55 -12.23 6.61 4.75
N SER A 56 -11.30 5.70 5.05
CA SER A 56 -11.36 4.81 6.21
C SER A 56 -9.98 4.61 6.79
N LYS A 57 -9.90 4.54 8.12
CA LYS A 57 -8.68 4.24 8.88
C LYS A 57 -8.89 2.95 9.65
N TYR A 58 -7.89 2.06 9.60
CA TYR A 58 -7.93 0.75 10.23
C TYR A 58 -6.86 0.66 11.32
N ASP A 59 -7.31 0.55 12.57
CA ASP A 59 -6.43 0.52 13.75
C ASP A 59 -5.92 -0.91 14.09
N ASN A 60 -6.68 -1.94 13.73
CA ASN A 60 -6.35 -3.34 13.98
C ASN A 60 -6.50 -4.18 12.71
N ILE A 61 -5.39 -4.71 12.18
CA ILE A 61 -5.41 -5.79 11.17
C ILE A 61 -5.44 -7.16 11.87
N ILE A 62 -5.89 -7.21 13.12
CA ILE A 62 -5.83 -8.43 13.92
C ILE A 62 -7.11 -9.21 13.66
N TYR A 63 -6.97 -10.22 12.81
CA TYR A 63 -7.75 -11.46 12.80
C TYR A 63 -9.27 -11.32 12.56
N ASP A 64 -9.67 -10.93 11.34
CA ASP A 64 -10.99 -11.31 10.83
C ASP A 64 -10.93 -12.58 9.94
N GLY A 65 -9.73 -12.96 9.49
CA GLY A 65 -9.53 -14.07 8.55
C GLY A 65 -9.23 -15.45 9.15
N ILE A 66 -9.25 -15.63 10.48
CA ILE A 66 -8.98 -16.94 11.12
C ILE A 66 -10.18 -17.46 11.94
N LEU A 67 -11.30 -16.73 12.06
CA LEU A 67 -12.45 -17.15 12.88
C LEU A 67 -13.73 -17.54 12.11
N TYR A 68 -13.70 -17.68 10.79
CA TYR A 68 -14.86 -18.18 10.05
C TYR A 68 -14.48 -19.39 9.20
N ASP A 69 -14.17 -20.48 9.89
CA ASP A 69 -14.34 -21.85 9.37
C ASP A 69 -15.00 -22.72 10.45
N TYR A 70 -16.04 -22.16 11.07
CA TYR A 70 -16.97 -22.94 11.89
C TYR A 70 -18.36 -22.75 11.29
N ASP A 71 -18.86 -23.82 10.68
CA ASP A 71 -20.29 -24.03 10.45
C ASP A 71 -21.05 -23.61 11.70
N SER A 72 -21.73 -22.47 11.65
CA SER A 72 -22.67 -22.06 12.69
C SER A 72 -23.88 -21.43 12.02
N ASP A 73 -24.82 -22.30 11.65
CA ASP A 73 -26.21 -21.94 11.51
C ASP A 73 -26.64 -21.07 12.72
N ASN A 74 -27.31 -19.96 12.43
CA ASN A 74 -27.90 -19.01 13.38
C ASN A 74 -26.94 -18.21 14.27
N SER A 75 -26.63 -16.99 13.83
CA SER A 75 -26.93 -15.81 14.66
C SER A 75 -27.09 -14.58 13.76
N GLU A 76 -28.26 -13.94 13.81
CA GLU A 76 -28.45 -12.56 13.37
C GLU A 76 -27.56 -11.67 14.25
N THR A 77 -26.32 -11.47 13.83
CA THR A 77 -25.42 -10.45 14.38
C THR A 77 -25.37 -9.32 13.38
N ASP A 78 -26.20 -8.31 13.67
CA ASP A 78 -26.37 -7.06 12.93
C ASP A 78 -25.17 -6.12 13.19
N GLU A 79 -23.95 -6.63 13.05
CA GLU A 79 -22.72 -5.84 13.06
C GLU A 79 -22.07 -5.97 11.70
N THR A 80 -22.45 -5.07 10.80
CA THR A 80 -21.74 -4.79 9.54
C THR A 80 -20.34 -4.29 9.87
N SER A 81 -19.45 -5.21 10.26
CA SER A 81 -18.01 -4.99 10.14
C SER A 81 -17.76 -4.83 8.66
N ASP A 82 -17.66 -3.57 8.20
CA ASP A 82 -17.36 -3.22 6.82
C ASP A 82 -16.03 -3.84 6.44
N ASN A 83 -16.11 -5.05 5.87
CA ASN A 83 -14.93 -5.76 5.43
C ASN A 83 -14.23 -4.89 4.38
N ILE A 84 -12.92 -4.68 4.55
CA ILE A 84 -12.12 -3.84 3.66
C ILE A 84 -12.29 -4.22 2.18
N TYR A 85 -12.57 -5.50 1.88
CA TYR A 85 -12.85 -5.96 0.52
C TYR A 85 -14.19 -5.45 -0.03
N ASP A 86 -15.24 -5.43 0.78
CA ASP A 86 -16.56 -4.92 0.38
C ASP A 86 -16.51 -3.41 0.15
N VAL A 87 -15.81 -2.68 1.03
CA VAL A 87 -15.57 -1.24 0.84
C VAL A 87 -14.84 -0.98 -0.47
N ILE A 88 -13.74 -1.70 -0.74
CA ILE A 88 -13.01 -1.57 -2.01
C ILE A 88 -13.91 -1.90 -3.21
N HIS A 89 -14.72 -2.95 -3.12
CA HIS A 89 -15.61 -3.36 -4.20
C HIS A 89 -16.66 -2.27 -4.51
N ASN A 90 -17.34 -1.76 -3.48
CA ASN A 90 -18.33 -0.69 -3.62
C ASN A 90 -17.72 0.59 -4.20
N TYR A 91 -16.49 0.94 -3.80
CA TYR A 91 -15.77 2.07 -4.38
C TYR A 91 -15.44 1.88 -5.85
N LYS A 92 -15.00 0.68 -6.24
CA LYS A 92 -14.73 0.38 -7.66
C LYS A 92 -15.99 0.54 -8.50
N MET A 93 -17.13 0.03 -8.02
CA MET A 93 -18.43 0.23 -8.66
C MET A 93 -18.80 1.71 -8.73
N HIS A 94 -18.61 2.47 -7.65
CA HIS A 94 -18.89 3.91 -7.65
C HIS A 94 -18.08 4.64 -8.73
N ILE A 95 -16.78 4.36 -8.83
CA ILE A 95 -15.90 4.97 -9.82
C ILE A 95 -16.35 4.63 -11.24
N GLU A 96 -16.61 3.35 -11.51
CA GLU A 96 -16.97 2.87 -12.85
C GLU A 96 -18.27 3.45 -13.37
N TYR A 97 -19.30 3.51 -12.53
CA TYR A 97 -20.65 3.88 -12.97
C TYR A 97 -20.98 5.36 -12.75
N ASN A 98 -20.36 6.04 -11.79
CA ASN A 98 -20.71 7.43 -11.44
C ASN A 98 -19.62 8.45 -11.73
N ILE A 99 -18.33 8.06 -11.66
CA ILE A 99 -17.21 8.99 -11.87
C ILE A 99 -16.76 8.96 -13.33
N ILE A 100 -16.31 7.80 -13.83
CA ILE A 100 -15.72 7.65 -15.18
C ILE A 100 -16.62 8.16 -16.32
N PRO A 101 -17.95 7.92 -16.31
CA PRO A 101 -18.84 8.39 -17.37
C PRO A 101 -19.01 9.92 -17.37
N SER A 102 -18.76 10.58 -16.24
CA SER A 102 -18.91 12.03 -16.09
C SER A 102 -17.64 12.77 -16.50
N SER A 103 -17.72 13.58 -17.56
CA SER A 103 -16.63 14.44 -18.02
C SER A 103 -16.23 15.50 -16.98
N HIS A 104 -17.19 15.92 -16.14
CA HIS A 104 -16.94 16.87 -15.07
C HIS A 104 -16.16 16.24 -13.92
N ARG A 105 -16.59 15.05 -13.45
CA ARG A 105 -15.94 14.35 -12.32
C ARG A 105 -14.60 13.71 -12.69
N THR A 106 -14.32 13.51 -13.98
CA THR A 106 -13.02 13.02 -14.46
C THR A 106 -12.00 14.12 -14.74
N ARG A 107 -12.38 15.40 -14.56
CA ARG A 107 -11.47 16.53 -14.63
C ARG A 107 -10.96 16.87 -13.24
N HIS A 108 -9.67 17.18 -13.14
CA HIS A 108 -9.02 17.57 -11.90
C HIS A 108 -8.23 18.89 -12.11
N PRO A 109 -8.17 19.81 -11.12
CA PRO A 109 -7.46 21.08 -11.24
C PRO A 109 -5.98 20.94 -11.64
N PHE A 110 -5.25 20.07 -10.95
CA PHE A 110 -3.79 19.90 -11.14
C PHE A 110 -3.37 18.59 -11.86
N ILE A 111 -4.20 17.54 -11.81
CA ILE A 111 -3.83 16.20 -12.29
C ILE A 111 -4.42 15.97 -13.70
N ARG A 112 -3.57 16.15 -14.71
CA ARG A 112 -3.97 16.08 -16.13
C ARG A 112 -4.51 14.71 -16.54
N ASN A 113 -3.95 13.63 -15.99
CA ASN A 113 -4.33 12.26 -16.31
C ASN A 113 -5.20 11.61 -15.22
N TYR A 114 -5.98 12.42 -14.49
CA TYR A 114 -6.83 11.94 -13.38
C TYR A 114 -7.73 10.78 -13.80
N LYS A 115 -8.40 10.89 -14.95
CA LYS A 115 -9.25 9.82 -15.50
C LYS A 115 -8.51 8.48 -15.59
N GLU A 116 -7.29 8.46 -16.12
CA GLU A 116 -6.49 7.24 -16.25
C GLU A 116 -6.08 6.67 -14.88
N ILE A 117 -5.84 7.55 -13.90
CA ILE A 117 -5.50 7.14 -12.53
C ILE A 117 -6.69 6.46 -11.87
N VAL A 118 -7.88 7.08 -11.89
CA VAL A 118 -9.07 6.53 -11.23
C VAL A 118 -9.63 5.31 -11.96
N SER A 119 -9.45 5.21 -13.28
CA SER A 119 -9.80 4.01 -14.05
C SER A 119 -8.88 2.81 -13.80
N ASN A 120 -7.80 2.97 -13.03
CA ASN A 120 -6.92 1.86 -12.71
C ASN A 120 -7.57 0.91 -11.70
N GLU A 121 -7.59 -0.39 -11.99
CA GLU A 121 -8.13 -1.42 -11.09
C GLU A 121 -7.49 -1.43 -9.69
N ASN A 122 -6.24 -0.98 -9.60
CA ASN A 122 -5.47 -0.87 -8.36
C ASN A 122 -5.43 0.56 -7.80
N TYR A 123 -6.35 1.43 -8.20
CA TYR A 123 -6.45 2.81 -7.70
C TYR A 123 -6.76 2.83 -6.20
N ILE A 124 -7.95 2.35 -5.81
CA ILE A 124 -8.34 2.19 -4.41
C ILE A 124 -7.76 0.88 -3.89
N LYS A 125 -6.88 0.99 -2.89
CA LYS A 125 -6.29 -0.14 -2.18
C LYS A 125 -5.80 0.32 -0.80
N PRO A 126 -5.56 -0.61 0.14
CA PRO A 126 -5.00 -0.27 1.44
C PRO A 126 -3.59 0.31 1.28
N GLU A 127 -3.35 1.46 1.90
CA GLU A 127 -2.05 2.15 1.90
C GLU A 127 -1.60 2.42 3.34
N ILE A 128 -0.29 2.49 3.56
CA ILE A 128 0.29 2.91 4.84
C ILE A 128 0.54 4.41 4.79
N ALA A 129 -0.15 5.16 5.63
CA ALA A 129 -0.11 6.62 5.63
C ALA A 129 0.00 7.22 7.03
N GLU A 130 0.56 8.42 7.07
CA GLU A 130 0.41 9.35 8.20
C GLU A 130 -0.86 10.18 7.91
N CYS A 131 -1.76 10.23 8.88
CA CYS A 131 -3.03 10.97 8.78
C CYS A 131 -2.83 12.38 9.33
N LEU A 132 -3.23 13.40 8.57
CA LEU A 132 -3.13 14.80 8.97
C LEU A 132 -4.48 15.46 8.77
N TYR A 133 -4.89 16.31 9.71
CA TYR A 133 -6.03 17.20 9.55
C TYR A 133 -5.54 18.55 9.03
N LEU A 134 -6.19 19.05 7.99
CA LEU A 134 -5.95 20.37 7.43
C LEU A 134 -6.80 21.44 8.14
N SER A 135 -6.66 22.71 7.73
CA SER A 135 -7.37 23.82 8.37
C SER A 135 -8.88 23.78 8.18
N GLY A 136 -9.37 23.16 7.10
CA GLY A 136 -10.80 22.96 6.80
C GLY A 136 -11.39 21.67 7.37
N GLU A 137 -10.74 21.07 8.37
CA GLU A 137 -11.13 19.80 9.01
C GLU A 137 -11.05 18.56 8.09
N GLU A 138 -10.50 18.68 6.89
CA GLU A 138 -10.31 17.53 6.01
C GLU A 138 -9.18 16.62 6.51
N CYS A 139 -9.44 15.31 6.52
CA CYS A 139 -8.46 14.31 6.91
C CYS A 139 -7.72 13.78 5.67
N VAL A 140 -6.43 14.09 5.57
CA VAL A 140 -5.59 13.73 4.43
C VAL A 140 -4.50 12.72 4.77
N ALA A 141 -4.11 11.93 3.77
CA ALA A 141 -3.10 10.88 3.87
C ALA A 141 -1.76 11.31 3.24
N ILE A 142 -0.68 11.21 4.02
CA ILE A 142 0.70 11.28 3.51
C ILE A 142 1.22 9.85 3.34
N LEU A 143 1.15 9.35 2.10
CA LEU A 143 1.54 7.97 1.76
C LEU A 143 3.03 7.72 2.02
N LYS A 144 3.35 6.75 2.88
CA LYS A 144 4.74 6.34 3.15
C LYS A 144 5.23 5.25 2.20
N THR A 145 4.33 4.60 1.47
CA THR A 145 4.65 3.53 0.53
C THR A 145 5.34 4.05 -0.74
N PHE A 146 5.24 5.34 -1.08
CA PHE A 146 5.82 5.88 -2.32
C PHE A 146 7.35 5.68 -2.40
N TRP A 147 8.09 6.15 -1.41
CA TRP A 147 9.55 6.02 -1.37
C TRP A 147 9.99 4.56 -1.30
N LEU A 148 9.26 3.76 -0.51
CA LEU A 148 9.50 2.32 -0.41
C LEU A 148 9.34 1.63 -1.77
N ARG A 149 8.29 1.97 -2.53
CA ARG A 149 8.03 1.42 -3.87
C ARG A 149 9.14 1.78 -4.86
N LEU A 150 9.70 3.00 -4.79
CA LEU A 150 10.83 3.39 -5.64
C LEU A 150 12.09 2.57 -5.35
N VAL A 151 12.42 2.41 -4.06
CA VAL A 151 13.55 1.58 -3.62
C VAL A 151 13.35 0.12 -4.02
N GLN A 152 12.17 -0.45 -3.72
CA GLN A 152 11.81 -1.81 -4.09
C GLN A 152 11.89 -2.04 -5.61
N ARG A 153 11.42 -1.09 -6.42
CA ARG A 153 11.51 -1.17 -7.89
C ARG A 153 12.96 -1.19 -8.36
N ALA A 154 13.81 -0.33 -7.79
CA ALA A 154 15.24 -0.31 -8.11
C ALA A 154 15.91 -1.63 -7.71
N TRP A 155 15.60 -2.17 -6.53
CA TRP A 155 16.11 -3.46 -6.06
C TRP A 155 15.67 -4.61 -6.96
N LYS A 156 14.38 -4.71 -7.29
CA LYS A 156 13.85 -5.74 -8.20
C LYS A 156 14.55 -5.70 -9.56
N ARG A 157 14.82 -4.50 -10.09
CA ARG A 157 15.58 -4.33 -11.34
C ARG A 157 17.01 -4.85 -11.23
N VAL A 158 17.75 -4.44 -10.18
CA VAL A 158 19.14 -4.90 -9.96
C VAL A 158 19.16 -6.41 -9.77
N PHE A 159 18.23 -6.96 -9.00
CA PHE A 159 18.10 -8.39 -8.77
C PHE A 159 17.83 -9.16 -10.07
N ALA A 160 16.94 -8.66 -10.93
CA ALA A 160 16.68 -9.25 -12.24
C ALA A 160 17.94 -9.26 -13.13
N GLU A 161 18.69 -8.15 -13.15
CA GLU A 161 19.97 -8.06 -13.89
C GLU A 161 20.99 -9.08 -13.34
N ARG A 162 21.08 -9.24 -12.02
CA ARG A 162 21.94 -10.27 -11.39
C ARG A 162 21.53 -11.69 -11.81
N LYS A 163 20.22 -11.99 -11.80
CA LYS A 163 19.70 -13.30 -12.21
C LYS A 163 20.09 -13.64 -13.64
N GLN A 164 20.01 -12.67 -14.56
CA GLN A 164 20.46 -12.84 -15.95
C GLN A 164 21.97 -13.10 -16.04
N ILE A 165 22.79 -12.38 -15.27
CA ILE A 165 24.24 -12.59 -15.24
C ILE A 165 24.59 -13.98 -14.70
N TYR A 166 23.94 -14.42 -13.61
CA TYR A 166 24.15 -15.77 -13.09
C TYR A 166 23.80 -16.84 -14.13
N ALA A 167 22.67 -16.71 -14.82
CA ALA A 167 22.29 -17.63 -15.89
C ALA A 167 23.35 -17.67 -17.01
N ARG A 168 23.93 -16.52 -17.40
CA ARG A 168 25.01 -16.47 -18.41
C ARG A 168 26.29 -17.13 -17.91
N ARG A 169 26.63 -16.96 -16.63
CA ARG A 169 27.81 -17.56 -15.99
C ARG A 169 27.71 -19.08 -15.86
N MET A 170 26.50 -19.61 -15.76
CA MET A 170 26.25 -21.06 -15.70
C MET A 170 26.34 -21.76 -17.06
N ARG A 171 26.50 -21.03 -18.17
CA ARG A 171 26.66 -21.64 -19.50
C ARG A 171 28.03 -22.34 -19.61
N PRO A 172 28.10 -23.52 -20.25
CA PRO A 172 29.38 -24.22 -20.46
C PRO A 172 30.45 -23.36 -21.12
N ASP A 173 30.08 -22.58 -22.15
CA ASP A 173 31.01 -21.67 -22.85
C ASP A 173 31.63 -20.64 -21.90
N SER A 174 30.82 -20.07 -21.00
CA SER A 174 31.25 -19.06 -20.03
C SER A 174 32.17 -19.66 -18.97
N LEU A 175 31.92 -20.90 -18.56
CA LEU A 175 32.76 -21.63 -17.61
C LEU A 175 34.13 -21.93 -18.24
N ARG A 176 34.15 -22.48 -19.46
CA ARG A 176 35.38 -22.73 -20.21
C ARG A 176 36.19 -21.45 -20.45
N HIS A 177 35.52 -20.35 -20.80
CA HIS A 177 36.19 -19.06 -20.95
C HIS A 177 36.87 -18.61 -19.63
N ARG A 178 36.18 -18.79 -18.50
CA ARG A 178 36.73 -18.48 -17.18
C ARG A 178 37.90 -19.37 -16.80
N GLU A 179 37.88 -20.65 -17.15
CA GLU A 179 38.98 -21.59 -16.91
C GLU A 179 40.24 -21.17 -17.66
N ILE A 180 40.10 -20.78 -18.93
CA ILE A 180 41.23 -20.41 -19.79
C ILE A 180 41.76 -19.01 -19.45
N MET A 181 40.88 -18.03 -19.24
CA MET A 181 41.25 -16.60 -19.13
C MET A 181 41.30 -16.10 -17.67
N GLY A 182 40.85 -16.89 -16.70
CA GLY A 182 40.74 -16.51 -15.28
C GLY A 182 39.63 -15.48 -14.97
N LYS A 183 38.88 -15.01 -15.98
CA LYS A 183 37.84 -13.98 -15.85
C LYS A 183 36.56 -14.41 -16.57
N TRP A 184 35.42 -13.86 -16.17
CA TRP A 184 34.16 -14.09 -16.86
C TRP A 184 34.10 -13.36 -18.21
N PRO A 185 33.35 -13.87 -19.21
CA PRO A 185 33.10 -13.18 -20.47
C PRO A 185 32.56 -11.76 -20.26
N THR A 186 32.89 -10.85 -21.18
CA THR A 186 32.58 -9.41 -21.09
C THR A 186 31.11 -9.12 -20.77
N ASN A 187 30.18 -9.88 -21.36
CA ASN A 187 28.74 -9.75 -21.18
C ASN A 187 28.19 -10.22 -19.81
N CYS A 188 29.02 -10.83 -18.96
CA CYS A 188 28.65 -11.30 -17.62
C CYS A 188 29.78 -11.09 -16.59
N ASN A 189 30.77 -10.25 -16.92
CA ASN A 189 31.93 -10.00 -16.06
C ASN A 189 31.56 -9.17 -14.82
N LYS A 190 30.75 -8.13 -15.01
CA LYS A 190 30.36 -7.21 -13.92
C LYS A 190 29.00 -7.57 -13.34
N LEU A 191 28.96 -7.83 -12.03
CA LEU A 191 27.70 -7.96 -11.30
C LEU A 191 27.23 -6.57 -10.84
N PRO A 192 25.96 -6.17 -11.07
CA PRO A 192 25.49 -4.86 -10.65
C PRO A 192 25.42 -4.78 -9.13
N GLY A 193 25.93 -3.68 -8.59
CA GLY A 193 25.81 -3.32 -7.18
C GLY A 193 24.51 -2.55 -6.89
N ILE A 194 24.27 -2.27 -5.61
CA ILE A 194 23.20 -1.35 -5.18
C ILE A 194 23.60 0.12 -5.37
N ARG A 195 24.90 0.42 -5.42
CA ARG A 195 25.39 1.78 -5.66
C ARG A 195 25.01 2.23 -7.07
N GLY A 196 24.34 3.38 -7.14
CA GLY A 196 23.83 3.92 -8.39
C GLY A 196 22.49 3.34 -8.85
N MET A 197 21.84 2.47 -8.05
CA MET A 197 20.60 1.79 -8.45
C MET A 197 19.41 2.71 -8.71
N LEU A 198 19.40 3.91 -8.14
CA LEU A 198 18.32 4.89 -8.31
C LEU A 198 18.46 5.72 -9.58
N PHE A 199 19.68 5.79 -10.15
CA PHE A 199 19.92 6.51 -11.39
C PHE A 199 19.64 5.60 -12.58
N LYS A 200 18.92 6.10 -13.61
CA LYS A 200 18.77 5.37 -14.87
C LYS A 200 20.15 5.32 -15.54
N LYS A 201 20.63 4.11 -15.87
CA LYS A 201 21.77 3.97 -16.79
C LYS A 201 21.33 4.59 -18.13
N PRO A 202 22.13 5.49 -18.75
CA PRO A 202 21.84 5.96 -20.09
C PRO A 202 21.77 4.76 -21.04
N LYS A 203 20.78 4.75 -21.94
CA LYS A 203 20.78 3.78 -23.04
C LYS A 203 21.99 4.13 -23.91
N MET A 204 22.96 3.22 -23.99
CA MET A 204 23.96 3.32 -25.04
C MET A 204 23.23 3.02 -26.35
N LEU A 205 23.16 4.04 -27.21
CA LEU A 205 22.71 3.95 -28.61
C LEU A 205 23.72 3.12 -29.40
#